data_AF-A0A928AT97-F1
#
_entry.id   AF-A0A928AT97-F1
#
_cell.length_a   1.000
_cell.length_b   1.000
_cell.length_c   1.000
_cell.angle_alpha   90.00
_cell.angle_beta   90.00
_cell.angle_gamma   90.00
#
_symmetry.space_group_name_H-M   'P 1'
#
loop_
_entity.id
_entity.type
_entity.pdbx_description
1 polymer ?
#
loop_
_entity_poly.entity_id
_entity_poly.type
_entity_poly.pdbx_seq_one_letter_code
_entity_poly.pdbx_strand_id
1 'polypeptide(L)' 'DCIVNQYTDKFLNPMVMWGRYRESWFKKTLPISFQFHHTQMDGAHAAKFLDILQREIDGVNI' A
#
# COMPACT_ATOMS: atom_id res chain seq x y z
N ASP A 1 15.64 -1.75 -1.87
CA ASP A 1 15.47 -0.50 -1.10
C ASP A 1 14.48 -0.71 0.01
N CYS A 2 14.90 -0.45 1.25
CA CYS A 2 14.05 -0.54 2.43
C CYS A 2 13.51 0.86 2.71
N ILE A 3 12.18 1.00 2.81
CA ILE A 3 11.55 2.26 3.18
C ILE A 3 11.47 2.30 4.72
N VAL A 4 12.14 3.28 5.32
CA VAL A 4 12.10 3.52 6.77
C VAL A 4 10.80 4.27 7.11
N ASN A 5 10.19 3.92 8.24
CA ASN A 5 8.97 4.55 8.73
C ASN A 5 9.17 6.08 8.88
N GLN A 6 8.32 6.88 8.26
CA GLN A 6 8.37 8.34 8.33
C GLN A 6 7.44 8.83 9.43
N TYR A 7 7.94 8.87 10.66
CA TYR A 7 7.24 9.51 11.77
C TYR A 7 7.42 11.03 11.68
N THR A 8 6.39 11.73 11.24
CA THR A 8 6.34 13.20 11.33
C THR A 8 4.92 13.67 11.61
N ASP A 9 4.78 14.65 12.50
CA ASP A 9 3.51 15.26 12.91
C ASP A 9 2.77 15.99 11.77
N LYS A 10 3.37 16.04 10.56
CA LYS A 10 2.82 16.72 9.38
C LYS A 10 2.07 15.78 8.42
N PHE A 11 2.26 14.46 8.52
CA PHE A 11 1.56 13.49 7.67
C PHE A 11 0.50 12.73 8.47
N LEU A 12 -0.60 13.43 8.78
CA LEU A 12 -1.79 12.87 9.44
C LEU A 12 -2.67 12.01 8.50
N ASN A 13 -2.32 11.91 7.22
CA ASN A 13 -3.07 11.12 6.24
C ASN A 13 -2.35 9.78 6.00
N PRO A 14 -3.10 8.68 5.80
CA PRO A 14 -2.50 7.41 5.39
C PRO A 14 -1.66 7.59 4.12
N MET A 15 -0.48 6.97 4.12
CA MET A 15 0.50 7.12 3.06
C MET A 15 0.84 5.77 2.44
N VAL A 16 0.73 5.70 1.11
CA VAL A 16 1.08 4.53 0.31
C VAL A 16 2.34 4.84 -0.46
N MET A 17 3.32 3.94 -0.36
CA MET A 17 4.56 4.00 -1.11
C MET A 17 4.75 2.67 -1.82
N TRP A 18 5.35 2.68 -3.01
CA TRP A 18 5.64 1.45 -3.73
C TRP A 18 7.03 1.47 -4.34
N GLY A 19 7.63 0.29 -4.41
CA GLY A 19 8.90 0.08 -5.10
C GLY A 19 8.71 -0.21 -6.58
N ARG A 20 9.82 -0.50 -7.26
CA ARG A 20 9.80 -1.03 -8.62
C ARG A 20 9.01 -2.36 -8.64
N TYR A 21 8.09 -2.47 -9.60
CA TYR A 21 7.36 -3.71 -9.84
C TYR A 21 8.33 -4.83 -10.25
N ARG A 22 7.97 -6.07 -9.92
CA ARG A 22 8.74 -7.26 -10.24
C ARG A 22 7.95 -8.12 -11.19
N GLU A 23 8.58 -8.58 -12.26
CA GLU A 23 7.99 -9.55 -13.18
C GLU A 23 8.50 -10.94 -12.81
N SER A 24 7.55 -11.86 -12.65
CA SER A 24 7.79 -13.30 -12.60
C SER A 24 7.07 -13.93 -13.78
N TRP A 25 7.41 -15.19 -14.10
CA TRP A 25 6.96 -15.89 -15.30
C TRP A 25 5.44 -15.79 -15.59
N PHE A 26 4.60 -15.69 -14.55
CA PHE A 26 3.15 -15.60 -14.70
C PHE A 26 2.49 -14.45 -13.94
N LYS A 27 3.26 -13.61 -13.23
CA LYS A 27 2.71 -12.56 -12.36
C LYS A 27 3.60 -11.33 -12.31
N LYS A 28 2.99 -10.15 -12.41
CA LYS A 28 3.62 -8.87 -12.06
C LYS A 28 3.21 -8.50 -10.65
N THR A 29 4.18 -8.24 -9.77
CA THR A 29 3.91 -7.87 -8.37
C THR A 29 4.45 -6.47 -8.09
N LEU A 30 3.62 -5.63 -7.48
CA LEU A 30 4.00 -4.31 -7.03
C LEU A 30 4.18 -4.36 -5.50
N PRO A 31 5.42 -4.25 -4.97
CA PRO A 31 5.62 -4.18 -3.53
C PRO A 31 5.14 -2.82 -3.00
N ILE A 32 4.19 -2.85 -2.07
CA ILE A 32 3.61 -1.66 -1.44
C ILE A 32 3.94 -1.64 0.05
N SER A 33 4.28 -0.46 0.55
CA SER A 33 4.35 -0.13 1.97
C SER A 33 3.21 0.83 2.30
N PHE A 34 2.38 0.48 3.28
CA PHE A 34 1.27 1.30 3.72
C PHE A 34 1.47 1.75 5.17
N GLN A 35 1.53 3.07 5.37
CA GLN A 35 1.72 3.70 6.67
C GLN A 35 0.46 4.45 7.05
N PHE A 36 0.02 4.27 8.30
CA PHE A 36 -1.19 4.89 8.82
C PHE A 36 -1.08 5.10 10.33
N HIS A 37 -1.88 6.03 10.86
CA HIS A 37 -1.89 6.35 12.27
C HIS A 37 -2.97 5.54 13.02
N HIS A 38 -2.59 4.84 14.09
CA HIS A 38 -3.48 3.93 14.82
C HIS A 38 -4.70 4.59 15.48
N THR A 39 -4.67 5.90 15.74
CA THR A 39 -5.86 6.62 16.24
C THR A 39 -6.92 6.90 15.18
N GLN A 40 -6.55 6.82 13.90
CA GLN A 40 -7.44 7.07 12.77
C GLN A 40 -7.84 5.77 12.05
N MET A 41 -6.96 4.77 12.08
CA MET A 41 -7.14 3.54 11.32
C MET A 41 -6.51 2.36 12.06
N ASP A 42 -7.21 1.23 12.08
CA ASP A 42 -6.69 -0.02 12.62
C ASP A 42 -6.30 -1.00 11.49
N GLY A 43 -5.84 -2.20 11.88
CA GLY A 43 -5.44 -3.23 10.92
C GLY A 43 -6.58 -3.74 10.04
N ALA A 44 -7.83 -3.74 10.52
CA ALA A 44 -8.97 -4.21 9.74
C ALA A 44 -9.33 -3.21 8.64
N HIS A 45 -9.32 -1.92 8.96
CA HIS A 45 -9.47 -0.85 7.97
C HIS A 45 -8.33 -0.86 6.95
N ALA A 46 -7.09 -1.10 7.39
CA ALA A 46 -5.94 -1.23 6.51
C ALA A 46 -6.05 -2.41 5.54
N ALA A 47 -6.44 -3.58 6.04
CA ALA A 47 -6.66 -4.77 5.21
C ALA A 47 -7.77 -4.54 4.19
N LYS A 48 -8.88 -3.91 4.59
CA LYS A 48 -9.99 -3.57 3.70
C LYS A 48 -9.56 -2.60 2.60
N PHE A 49 -8.75 -1.59 2.92
CA PHE A 49 -8.19 -0.68 1.93
C PHE A 49 -7.34 -1.43 0.90
N LEU A 50 -6.45 -2.33 1.34
CA LEU A 50 -5.59 -3.10 0.44
C LEU A 50 -6.37 -4.10 -0.43
N ASP A 51 -7.44 -4.70 0.10
CA ASP A 51 -8.32 -5.59 -0.68
C ASP A 51 -9.05 -4.84 -1.80
N ILE A 52 -9.61 -3.67 -1.49
CA ILE A 52 -10.24 -2.80 -2.49
C ILE A 52 -9.21 -2.38 -3.53
N LEU A 53 -8.02 -1.94 -3.10
CA LEU A 53 -6.95 -1.55 -4.00
C LEU A 53 -6.57 -2.67 -4.98
N GLN A 54 -6.46 -3.91 -4.51
CA GLN A 54 -6.16 -5.05 -5.39
C GLN A 54 -7.28 -5.29 -6.40
N ARG A 55 -8.54 -5.22 -5.98
CA ARG A 55 -9.70 -5.39 -6.87
C ARG A 55 -9.79 -4.30 -7.95
N GLU A 56 -9.50 -3.06 -7.59
CA GLU A 56 -9.43 -1.96 -8.56
C GLU A 56 -8.31 -2.20 -9.58
N ILE A 57 -7.12 -2.63 -9.13
CA ILE A 57 -6.00 -2.98 -10.02
C ILE A 57 -6.38 -4.12 -10.97
N ASP A 58 -7.05 -5.15 -10.47
CA ASP A 58 -7.50 -6.30 -11.29
C ASP A 58 -8.58 -5.89 -12.32
N GLY A 59 -9.36 -4.85 -12.02
CA GLY A 59 -10.37 -4.28 -12.91
C GLY A 59 -9.82 -3.30 -13.95
N VAL A 60 -8.61 -2.77 -13.73
CA VAL A 60 -7.91 -1.95 -14.72
C VAL A 60 -7.39 -2.88 -15.83
N ASN A 61 -8.05 -2.86 -16.98
CA ASN A 61 -7.51 -3.49 -18.19
C ASN A 61 -6.27 -2.72 -18.63
N ILE A 62 -5.11 -3.39 -18.64
CA ILE A 62 -3.83 -2.87 -19.14
C ILE A 62 -3.53 -3.51 -20.49
#